data_AF-A0A4R0NWI9-F1
#
_entry.id   AF-A0A4R0NWI9-F1
#
_cell.length_a   1.000
_cell.length_b   1.000
_cell.length_c   1.000
_cell.angle_alpha   90.00
_cell.angle_beta   90.00
_cell.angle_gamma   90.00
#
_symmetry.space_group_name_H-M   'P 1'
#
loop_
_entity.id
_entity.type
_entity.pdbx_description
1 polymer ?
#
loop_
_entity_poly.entity_id
_entity_poly.type
_entity_poly.pdbx_seq_one_letter_code
_entity_poly.pdbx_strand_id
1 'polypeptide(L)'
;MYQQSSTFFKPKVYSKLVALAQGELWVREKTGNNDGERVEGYLASVGLEKGQPWCAAFVSFIFKQAGYSAPRTGWSPSLFPLQRLVKAAAPGNVFGIYFPALKRISHCGFVERKDGDWITSIEGNTGIGGGRDGDGVYRRKRHKRTIYKYADWEKKL
;
A
#
# COMPACT_ATOMS: atom_id res chain seq x y z
N MET A 1 -37.61 26.94 -16.41
CA MET A 1 -37.58 25.46 -16.50
C MET A 1 -36.14 25.03 -16.66
N TYR A 2 -35.73 24.03 -15.89
CA TYR A 2 -34.35 23.75 -15.43
C TYR A 2 -33.27 23.64 -16.52
N GLN A 3 -32.19 24.38 -16.32
CA GLN A 3 -30.90 24.18 -16.97
C GLN A 3 -30.20 23.03 -16.23
N GLN A 4 -30.12 21.85 -16.86
CA GLN A 4 -29.33 20.74 -16.32
C GLN A 4 -27.85 21.10 -16.47
N SER A 5 -27.22 21.45 -15.36
CA SER A 5 -25.76 21.58 -15.27
C SER A 5 -25.14 20.20 -15.42
N SER A 6 -24.56 19.94 -16.59
CA SER A 6 -23.62 18.83 -16.78
C SER A 6 -22.34 19.16 -16.02
N THR A 7 -22.33 18.88 -14.72
CA THR A 7 -21.08 18.70 -13.98
C THR A 7 -20.41 17.47 -14.54
N PHE A 8 -19.56 17.67 -15.55
CA PHE A 8 -18.58 16.68 -15.96
C PHE A 8 -17.84 16.26 -14.69
N PHE A 9 -18.10 15.03 -14.22
CA PHE A 9 -17.28 14.38 -13.22
C PHE A 9 -15.86 14.36 -13.77
N LYS A 10 -15.03 15.32 -13.33
CA LYS A 10 -13.57 15.16 -13.47
C LYS A 10 -13.25 13.86 -12.76
N PRO A 11 -12.73 12.82 -13.45
CA PRO A 11 -12.31 11.60 -12.79
C PRO A 11 -11.37 12.02 -11.67
N LYS A 12 -11.64 11.55 -10.46
CA LYS A 12 -10.71 11.68 -9.35
C LYS A 12 -9.38 11.15 -9.88
N VAL A 13 -8.38 12.02 -10.06
CA VAL A 13 -7.08 11.62 -10.59
C VAL A 13 -6.48 10.66 -9.57
N TYR A 14 -6.71 9.37 -9.76
CA TYR A 14 -6.03 8.35 -8.99
C TYR A 14 -4.56 8.43 -9.38
N SER A 15 -3.66 8.48 -8.40
CA SER A 15 -2.25 8.34 -8.73
C SER A 15 -2.05 6.99 -9.42
N LYS A 16 -1.09 6.92 -10.35
CA LYS A 16 -0.76 5.67 -11.08
C LYS A 16 -0.51 4.51 -10.12
N LEU A 17 0.06 4.80 -8.94
CA LEU A 17 0.30 3.84 -7.87
C LEU A 17 -1.00 3.22 -7.34
N VAL A 18 -2.03 4.02 -7.10
CA VAL A 18 -3.33 3.51 -6.62
C VAL A 18 -3.99 2.64 -7.68
N ALA A 19 -3.98 3.05 -8.95
CA ALA A 19 -4.58 2.28 -10.04
C ALA A 19 -3.91 0.90 -10.20
N LEU A 20 -2.58 0.85 -10.13
CA LEU A 20 -1.85 -0.42 -10.17
C LEU A 20 -2.13 -1.28 -8.94
N ALA A 21 -2.13 -0.70 -7.74
CA ALA A 21 -2.44 -1.43 -6.52
C ALA A 21 -3.88 -2.00 -6.53
N GLN A 22 -4.85 -1.27 -7.11
CA GLN A 22 -6.21 -1.76 -7.32
C GLN A 22 -6.25 -2.98 -8.24
N GLY A 23 -5.40 -3.02 -9.26
CA GLY A 23 -5.28 -4.17 -10.17
C GLY A 23 -4.82 -5.46 -9.48
N GLU A 24 -4.16 -5.36 -8.33
CA GLU A 24 -3.72 -6.51 -7.55
C GLU A 24 -4.73 -6.97 -6.48
N LEU A 25 -5.87 -6.30 -6.34
CA LEU A 25 -6.91 -6.73 -5.41
C LEU A 25 -7.30 -8.19 -5.69
N TRP A 26 -7.59 -8.92 -4.62
CA TRP A 26 -7.98 -10.33 -4.66
C TRP A 26 -6.86 -11.30 -5.01
N VAL A 27 -5.63 -10.85 -5.23
CA VAL A 27 -4.47 -11.75 -5.21
C VAL A 27 -4.42 -12.47 -3.86
N ARG A 28 -4.32 -13.79 -3.91
CA ARG A 28 -4.28 -14.69 -2.75
C ARG A 28 -2.97 -15.46 -2.75
N GLU A 29 -2.50 -15.77 -1.56
CA GLU A 29 -1.51 -16.82 -1.39
C GLU A 29 -2.07 -18.16 -1.86
N LYS A 30 -1.21 -19.02 -2.42
CA LYS A 30 -1.64 -20.32 -2.96
C LYS A 30 -2.06 -21.27 -1.84
N THR A 31 -1.29 -21.35 -0.76
CA THR A 31 -1.56 -22.25 0.38
C THR A 31 -1.68 -21.50 1.71
N GLY A 32 -1.58 -20.18 1.71
CA GLY A 32 -1.56 -19.38 2.96
C GLY A 32 -0.20 -19.37 3.67
N ASN A 33 0.87 -19.72 2.96
CA ASN A 33 2.23 -19.75 3.50
C ASN A 33 3.14 -18.75 2.77
N ASN A 34 2.66 -17.52 2.55
CA ASN A 34 3.36 -16.46 1.81
C ASN A 34 3.86 -16.94 0.43
N ASP A 35 2.98 -17.58 -0.34
CA ASP A 35 3.37 -18.30 -1.55
C ASP A 35 2.38 -18.14 -2.71
N GLY A 36 2.79 -18.59 -3.90
CA GLY A 36 1.99 -18.49 -5.13
C GLY A 36 2.63 -17.56 -6.15
N GLU A 37 2.44 -17.85 -7.43
CA GLU A 37 3.16 -17.20 -8.54
C GLU A 37 3.17 -15.67 -8.46
N ARG A 38 2.00 -15.07 -8.16
CA ARG A 38 1.89 -13.61 -8.06
C ARG A 38 2.60 -13.04 -6.82
N VAL A 39 2.46 -13.71 -5.67
CA VAL A 39 3.11 -13.32 -4.40
C VAL A 39 4.62 -13.45 -4.51
N GLU A 40 5.10 -14.54 -5.09
CA GLU A 40 6.52 -14.80 -5.37
C GLU A 40 7.08 -13.77 -6.37
N GLY A 41 6.27 -13.29 -7.32
CA GLY A 41 6.62 -12.16 -8.19
C GLY A 41 6.86 -10.85 -7.41
N TYR A 42 6.08 -10.57 -6.36
CA TYR A 42 6.33 -9.41 -5.49
C TYR A 42 7.64 -9.58 -4.72
N LEU A 43 7.85 -10.75 -4.12
CA LEU A 43 9.06 -11.09 -3.36
C LEU A 43 10.32 -10.98 -4.22
N ALA A 44 10.31 -11.60 -5.39
CA ALA A 44 11.41 -11.55 -6.36
C ALA A 44 11.74 -10.11 -6.81
N SER A 45 10.75 -9.20 -6.83
CA SER A 45 10.98 -7.80 -7.22
C SER A 45 11.93 -7.04 -6.29
N VAL A 46 12.15 -7.57 -5.09
CA VAL A 46 13.04 -7.02 -4.05
C VAL A 46 14.07 -8.04 -3.56
N GLY A 47 14.24 -9.15 -4.27
CA GLY A 47 15.24 -10.19 -3.95
C GLY A 47 14.90 -11.05 -2.73
N LEU A 48 13.62 -11.14 -2.35
CA LEU A 48 13.16 -12.01 -1.27
C LEU A 48 12.75 -13.39 -1.81
N GLU A 49 12.84 -14.41 -0.96
CA GLU A 49 12.48 -15.79 -1.26
C GLU A 49 11.01 -16.07 -0.92
N LYS A 50 10.45 -17.13 -1.54
CA LYS A 50 9.12 -17.67 -1.22
C LYS A 50 8.99 -17.92 0.30
N GLY A 51 7.81 -17.69 0.85
CA GLY A 51 7.53 -17.93 2.28
C GLY A 51 7.79 -16.71 3.17
N GLN A 52 8.47 -15.68 2.66
CA GLN A 52 8.74 -14.46 3.42
C GLN A 52 7.55 -13.49 3.41
N PRO A 53 7.36 -12.68 4.47
CA PRO A 53 6.34 -11.65 4.50
C PRO A 53 6.51 -10.64 3.36
N TRP A 54 5.41 -10.25 2.71
CA TRP A 54 5.46 -9.60 1.40
C TRP A 54 4.74 -8.23 1.34
N CYS A 55 4.33 -7.64 2.48
CA CYS A 55 3.67 -6.32 2.49
C CYS A 55 4.52 -5.20 1.86
N ALA A 56 5.81 -5.12 2.20
CA ALA A 56 6.71 -4.11 1.64
C ALA A 56 7.20 -4.47 0.22
N ALA A 57 7.31 -5.77 -0.06
CA ALA A 57 7.59 -6.28 -1.40
C ALA A 57 6.48 -5.88 -2.38
N PHE A 58 5.21 -6.02 -1.98
CA PHE A 58 4.04 -5.54 -2.72
C PHE A 58 4.13 -4.04 -3.02
N VAL A 59 4.42 -3.20 -2.01
CA VAL A 59 4.59 -1.75 -2.22
C VAL A 59 5.70 -1.47 -3.24
N SER A 60 6.87 -2.06 -3.06
CA SER A 60 8.01 -1.88 -3.97
C SER A 60 7.71 -2.37 -5.39
N PHE A 61 6.97 -3.48 -5.53
CA PHE A 61 6.51 -4.00 -6.81
C PHE A 61 5.62 -3.00 -7.54
N ILE A 62 4.63 -2.40 -6.87
CA ILE A 62 3.76 -1.37 -7.46
C ILE A 62 4.56 -0.16 -7.91
N PHE A 63 5.53 0.31 -7.12
CA PHE A 63 6.42 1.39 -7.55
C PHE A 63 7.25 1.02 -8.77
N LYS A 64 7.79 -0.22 -8.83
CA LYS A 64 8.51 -0.74 -9.99
C LYS A 64 7.63 -0.75 -11.24
N GLN A 65 6.41 -1.27 -11.14
CA GLN A 65 5.45 -1.31 -12.25
C GLN A 65 5.00 0.10 -12.67
N ALA A 66 4.96 1.05 -11.73
CA ALA A 66 4.68 2.45 -12.02
C ALA A 66 5.85 3.17 -12.74
N GLY A 67 7.05 2.58 -12.80
CA GLY A 67 8.24 3.14 -13.43
C GLY A 67 9.15 3.95 -12.50
N TYR A 68 8.91 3.92 -11.19
CA TYR A 68 9.76 4.59 -10.20
C TYR A 68 10.99 3.75 -9.92
N SER A 69 12.17 4.35 -9.76
CA SER A 69 13.41 3.64 -9.39
C SER A 69 13.43 3.15 -7.93
N ALA A 70 12.63 3.76 -7.05
CA ALA A 70 12.53 3.47 -5.63
C ALA A 70 11.08 3.60 -5.13
N PRO A 71 10.73 3.01 -3.97
CA PRO A 71 11.52 2.08 -3.14
C PRO A 71 11.72 0.70 -3.79
N ARG A 72 12.76 -0.01 -3.31
CA ARG A 72 13.10 -1.40 -3.65
C ARG A 72 13.51 -2.14 -2.39
N THR A 73 12.54 -2.53 -1.58
CA THR A 73 12.79 -3.15 -0.28
C THR A 73 11.66 -4.06 0.16
N GLY A 74 12.02 -5.20 0.76
CA GLY A 74 11.12 -6.05 1.53
C GLY A 74 10.99 -5.63 3.00
N TRP A 75 11.69 -4.59 3.45
CA TRP A 75 11.71 -4.14 4.84
C TRP A 75 10.84 -2.89 5.04
N SER A 76 9.68 -3.06 5.68
CA SER A 76 8.68 -1.98 5.81
C SER A 76 9.19 -0.69 6.49
N PRO A 77 10.10 -0.70 7.48
CA PRO A 77 10.68 0.54 8.00
C PRO A 77 11.41 1.39 6.95
N SER A 78 12.06 0.77 5.96
CA SER A 78 12.80 1.47 4.90
C SER A 78 11.91 2.26 3.93
N LEU A 79 10.59 2.06 3.98
CA LEU A 79 9.62 2.84 3.21
C LEU A 79 9.35 4.24 3.79
N PHE A 80 9.88 4.54 4.98
CA PHE A 80 9.62 5.78 5.74
C PHE A 80 10.88 6.59 6.08
N PRO A 81 11.79 6.86 5.12
CA PRO A 81 12.92 7.76 5.37
C PRO A 81 12.42 9.18 5.63
N LEU A 82 13.15 9.95 6.44
CA LEU A 82 12.73 11.27 6.93
C LEU A 82 12.29 12.22 5.80
N GLN A 83 12.99 12.18 4.67
CA GLN A 83 12.76 13.04 3.51
C GLN A 83 11.44 12.75 2.78
N ARG A 84 10.84 11.58 3.02
CA ARG A 84 9.57 11.17 2.41
C ARG A 84 8.39 11.36 3.34
N LEU A 85 8.61 11.66 4.62
CA LEU A 85 7.53 11.74 5.60
C LEU A 85 6.58 12.91 5.33
N VAL A 86 5.28 12.63 5.39
CA VAL A 86 4.22 13.63 5.30
C VAL A 86 3.28 13.53 6.49
N LYS A 87 2.69 14.68 6.88
CA LYS A 87 1.82 14.76 8.07
C LYS A 87 0.42 14.22 7.85
N ALA A 88 -0.08 14.28 6.62
CA ALA A 88 -1.46 13.91 6.29
C ALA A 88 -1.48 12.93 5.12
N ALA A 89 -2.42 11.99 5.17
CA ALA A 89 -2.62 11.02 4.11
C ALA A 89 -3.17 11.68 2.84
N ALA A 90 -2.62 11.31 1.69
CA ALA A 90 -3.17 11.57 0.37
C ALA A 90 -3.19 10.25 -0.44
N PRO A 91 -4.09 10.13 -1.44
CA PRO A 91 -4.05 9.00 -2.38
C PRO A 91 -2.65 8.80 -2.96
N GLY A 92 -2.17 7.55 -2.98
CA GLY A 92 -0.82 7.19 -3.44
C GLY A 92 0.26 7.21 -2.36
N ASN A 93 0.02 7.85 -1.21
CA ASN A 93 0.96 7.77 -0.10
C ASN A 93 1.07 6.33 0.42
N VAL A 94 2.27 5.97 0.86
CA VAL A 94 2.50 4.73 1.61
C VAL A 94 2.16 5.01 3.08
N PHE A 95 1.35 4.17 3.71
CA PHE A 95 1.11 4.22 5.15
C PHE A 95 1.87 3.11 5.86
N GLY A 96 2.25 3.33 7.11
CA GLY A 96 2.95 2.34 7.95
C GLY A 96 2.28 2.16 9.30
N ILE A 97 2.18 0.92 9.76
CA ILE A 97 1.65 0.55 11.08
C ILE A 97 2.79 0.05 11.96
N TYR A 98 2.92 0.65 13.14
CA TYR A 98 3.91 0.27 14.14
C TYR A 98 3.39 -0.89 15.00
N PHE A 99 4.23 -1.89 15.20
CA PHE A 99 3.94 -3.04 16.04
C PHE A 99 4.82 -2.99 17.29
N PRO A 100 4.26 -2.71 18.49
CA PRO A 100 5.04 -2.59 19.73
C PRO A 100 5.90 -3.81 20.04
N ALA A 101 5.39 -5.01 19.82
CA ALA A 101 6.11 -6.27 20.05
C ALA A 101 7.41 -6.40 19.24
N LEU A 102 7.47 -5.77 18.05
CA LEU A 102 8.64 -5.81 17.18
C LEU A 102 9.46 -4.52 17.22
N LYS A 103 8.98 -3.50 17.95
CA LYS A 103 9.59 -2.17 18.07
C LYS A 103 9.88 -1.49 16.72
N ARG A 104 9.00 -1.70 15.73
CA ARG A 104 9.17 -1.14 14.37
C ARG A 104 7.86 -1.07 13.60
N ILE A 105 7.90 -0.37 12.46
CA ILE A 105 6.87 -0.53 11.43
C ILE A 105 6.96 -1.96 10.90
N SER A 106 5.85 -2.69 10.94
CA SER A 106 5.79 -4.09 10.51
C SER A 106 4.70 -4.38 9.49
N HIS A 107 3.92 -3.37 9.12
CA HIS A 107 2.94 -3.47 8.05
C HIS A 107 2.82 -2.16 7.30
N CYS A 108 2.52 -2.23 6.01
CA CYS A 108 2.40 -1.08 5.14
C CYS A 108 1.48 -1.36 3.95
N GLY A 109 1.07 -0.30 3.27
CA GLY A 109 0.30 -0.37 2.03
C GLY A 109 0.08 1.03 1.46
N PHE A 110 -0.82 1.14 0.49
CA PHE A 110 -1.18 2.41 -0.14
C PHE A 110 -2.43 3.00 0.46
N VAL A 111 -2.45 4.33 0.58
CA VAL A 111 -3.69 5.10 0.76
C VAL A 111 -4.38 5.19 -0.60
N GLU A 112 -5.58 4.65 -0.72
CA GLU A 112 -6.43 4.82 -1.90
C GLU A 112 -7.25 6.11 -1.80
N ARG A 113 -7.82 6.37 -0.62
CA ARG A 113 -8.68 7.53 -0.35
C ARG A 113 -8.59 7.95 1.11
N LYS A 114 -8.77 9.24 1.37
CA LYS A 114 -8.99 9.82 2.71
C LYS A 114 -10.40 10.37 2.84
N ASP A 115 -11.02 10.14 4.00
CA ASP A 115 -12.38 10.56 4.39
C ASP A 115 -12.40 11.03 5.83
N GLY A 116 -12.19 12.34 6.02
CA GLY A 116 -11.99 12.91 7.35
C GLY A 116 -10.82 12.23 8.05
N ASP A 117 -11.13 11.51 9.13
CA ASP A 117 -10.18 10.77 9.97
C ASP A 117 -10.00 9.30 9.56
N TRP A 118 -10.66 8.86 8.50
CA TRP A 118 -10.54 7.52 7.95
C TRP A 118 -9.74 7.53 6.65
N ILE A 119 -9.06 6.43 6.38
CA ILE A 119 -8.52 6.12 5.07
C ILE A 119 -9.12 4.82 4.55
N THR A 120 -9.32 4.75 3.25
CA THR A 120 -9.40 3.49 2.52
C THR A 120 -8.01 3.17 2.00
N SER A 121 -7.51 1.97 2.28
CA SER A 121 -6.17 1.50 1.94
C SER A 121 -6.20 0.24 1.10
N ILE A 122 -5.12 -0.02 0.36
CA ILE A 122 -4.86 -1.27 -0.37
C ILE A 122 -3.53 -1.85 0.13
N GLU A 123 -3.57 -3.11 0.53
CA GLU A 123 -2.50 -3.70 1.35
C GLU A 123 -2.27 -5.14 0.92
N GLY A 124 -1.00 -5.49 0.68
CA GLY A 124 -0.57 -6.88 0.50
C GLY A 124 -0.19 -7.52 1.83
N ASN A 125 -0.17 -8.86 1.87
CA ASN A 125 0.10 -9.67 3.05
C ASN A 125 -0.79 -9.28 4.26
N THR A 126 -2.06 -8.97 3.99
CA THR A 126 -3.09 -8.77 5.01
C THR A 126 -4.18 -9.82 4.84
N GLY A 127 -4.86 -10.19 5.93
CA GLY A 127 -6.00 -11.12 5.91
C GLY A 127 -7.27 -10.45 6.43
N ILE A 128 -8.37 -11.20 6.58
CA ILE A 128 -9.69 -10.70 7.05
C ILE A 128 -9.60 -9.84 8.33
N GLY A 129 -8.69 -10.16 9.25
CA GLY A 129 -8.45 -9.39 10.48
C GLY A 129 -7.65 -8.09 10.32
N GLY A 130 -7.11 -7.79 9.13
CA GLY A 130 -6.31 -6.59 8.87
C GLY A 130 -4.90 -6.60 9.48
N GLY A 131 -4.44 -7.78 9.94
CA GLY A 131 -3.11 -8.01 10.51
C GLY A 131 -2.04 -8.31 9.45
N ARG A 132 -0.81 -8.52 9.91
CA ARG A 132 0.40 -8.66 9.07
C ARG A 132 0.70 -10.07 8.56
N ASP A 133 0.00 -11.08 9.09
CA ASP A 133 0.14 -12.49 8.71
C ASP A 133 -1.07 -12.84 7.87
N GLY A 134 -1.06 -12.30 6.66
CA GLY A 134 -2.24 -12.14 5.87
C GLY A 134 -2.11 -12.75 4.49
N ASP A 135 -3.18 -13.36 4.03
CA ASP A 135 -3.20 -14.28 2.90
C ASP A 135 -3.45 -13.63 1.53
N GLY A 136 -3.42 -12.29 1.41
CA GLY A 136 -3.65 -11.65 0.13
C GLY A 136 -3.62 -10.13 0.10
N VAL A 137 -4.10 -9.59 -1.02
CA VAL A 137 -4.25 -8.15 -1.26
C VAL A 137 -5.69 -7.74 -1.01
N TYR A 138 -5.89 -6.82 -0.06
CA TYR A 138 -7.22 -6.37 0.35
C TYR A 138 -7.33 -4.86 0.40
N ARG A 139 -8.57 -4.41 0.20
CA ARG A 139 -9.00 -3.07 0.58
C ARG A 139 -9.39 -3.04 2.05
N ARG A 140 -8.95 -2.02 2.79
CA ARG A 140 -9.24 -1.84 4.23
C ARG A 140 -9.72 -0.44 4.53
N LYS A 141 -10.56 -0.30 5.55
CA LYS A 141 -10.89 0.99 6.15
C LYS A 141 -10.14 1.11 7.47
N ARG A 142 -9.31 2.15 7.61
CA ARG A 142 -8.47 2.38 8.80
C ARG A 142 -8.69 3.78 9.36
N HIS A 143 -8.71 3.90 10.68
CA HIS A 143 -8.73 5.22 11.32
C HIS A 143 -7.31 5.78 11.37
N LYS A 144 -7.12 7.09 11.18
CA LYS A 144 -5.78 7.73 11.18
C LYS A 144 -4.95 7.40 12.42
N ARG A 145 -5.61 7.18 13.56
CA ARG A 145 -5.00 6.80 14.85
C ARG A 145 -4.27 5.45 14.84
N THR A 146 -4.63 4.55 13.92
CA THR A 146 -3.97 3.24 13.79
C THR A 146 -2.76 3.31 12.86
N ILE A 147 -2.53 4.47 12.23
CA ILE A 147 -1.43 4.66 11.30
C ILE A 147 -0.32 5.43 12.02
N TYR A 148 0.89 4.90 11.94
CA TYR A 148 2.04 5.49 12.59
C TYR A 148 2.72 6.55 11.74
N LYS A 149 2.90 6.30 10.43
CA LYS A 149 3.54 7.22 9.49
C LYS A 149 2.89 7.16 8.12
N TYR A 150 2.99 8.27 7.39
CA TYR A 150 2.74 8.35 5.95
C TYR A 150 4.02 8.78 5.24
N ALA A 151 4.25 8.25 4.04
CA ALA A 151 5.36 8.63 3.17
C ALA A 151 4.85 8.95 1.75
N ASP A 152 5.34 10.06 1.20
CA ASP A 152 5.11 10.48 -0.18
C ASP A 152 6.40 10.26 -0.99
N TRP A 153 6.31 9.34 -1.94
CA TRP A 153 7.39 8.98 -2.85
C TRP A 153 7.20 9.59 -4.26
N GLU A 154 6.07 10.24 -4.53
CA GLU A 154 5.83 10.94 -5.80
C GLU A 154 6.49 12.32 -5.81
N LYS A 155 6.58 12.97 -4.65
CA LYS A 155 7.30 14.24 -4.50
C LYS A 155 8.80 14.03 -4.79
N LYS A 156 9.31 14.54 -5.91
CA LYS A 156 10.75 14.61 -6.14
C LYS A 156 11.38 15.53 -5.09
N LEU A 157 12.51 15.11 -4.52
CA LEU A 157 13.36 15.97 -3.69
C LEU A 157 14.09 16.96 -4.59
#